data_AF-A0A354F0K6-F1
#
_entry.id   AF-A0A354F0K6-F1
#
_cell.length_a   1.000
_cell.length_b   1.000
_cell.length_c   1.000
_cell.angle_alpha   90.00
_cell.angle_beta   90.00
_cell.angle_gamma   90.00
#
_symmetry.space_group_name_H-M   'P 1'
#
loop_
_entity.id
_entity.type
_entity.pdbx_description
1 polymer ?
#
loop_
_entity_poly.entity_id
_entity_poly.type
_entity_poly.pdbx_seq_one_letter_code
_entity_poly.pdbx_strand_id
1 'polypeptide(L)'
;PFERVHFSKTLFFFNADDARQVAWVKKHYADFNHVKFILTGGDVRVAAELFGRIYFDVNGLISTKLHIKHVPSIVNQDGLYWQVREVGVFDE
;
A
#
# COMPACT_ATOMS: atom_id res chain seq x y z
N PRO A 1 -7.44 4.35 20.29
CA PRO A 1 -8.10 3.30 19.46
C PRO A 1 -7.33 1.99 19.44
N PHE A 2 -6.02 2.04 19.13
CA PHE A 2 -5.16 0.86 19.04
C PHE A 2 -4.88 0.14 20.36
N GLU A 3 -5.09 0.81 21.49
CA GLU A 3 -5.12 0.17 22.81
C GLU A 3 -6.23 -0.88 22.97
N ARG A 4 -7.30 -0.77 22.17
CA ARG A 4 -8.50 -1.62 22.29
C ARG A 4 -8.76 -2.49 21.06
N VAL A 5 -8.30 -2.06 19.88
CA VAL A 5 -8.50 -2.77 18.62
C VAL A 5 -7.18 -2.83 17.87
N HIS A 6 -6.67 -4.04 17.63
CA HIS A 6 -5.42 -4.25 16.91
C HIS A 6 -5.65 -4.37 15.40
N PHE A 7 -4.97 -3.53 14.63
CA PHE A 7 -4.93 -3.58 13.18
C PHE A 7 -3.82 -4.52 12.70
N SER A 8 -4.20 -5.73 12.28
CA SER A 8 -3.26 -6.81 11.91
C SER A 8 -2.83 -6.82 10.44
N LYS A 9 -3.16 -5.78 9.67
CA LYS A 9 -2.94 -5.74 8.23
C LYS A 9 -1.82 -4.76 7.89
N THR A 10 -1.11 -5.05 6.80
CA THR A 10 -0.18 -4.12 6.17
C THR A 10 -0.81 -3.62 4.88
N LEU A 11 -0.92 -2.30 4.76
CA LEU A 11 -1.46 -1.64 3.58
C LEU A 11 -0.30 -1.26 2.66
N PHE A 12 -0.38 -1.66 1.39
CA PHE A 12 0.56 -1.25 0.36
C PHE A 12 -0.15 -0.29 -0.58
N PHE A 13 0.25 0.98 -0.58
CA PHE A 13 -0.21 2.00 -1.50
C PHE A 13 0.73 2.10 -2.69
N PHE A 14 0.24 2.01 -3.92
CA PHE A 14 1.06 2.14 -5.13
C PHE A 14 0.22 2.55 -6.35
N ASN A 15 0.88 3.13 -7.35
CA ASN A 15 0.27 3.35 -8.66
C ASN A 15 0.54 2.14 -9.57
N ALA A 16 -0.52 1.46 -10.03
CA ALA A 16 -0.39 0.28 -10.89
C ALA A 16 0.04 0.62 -12.34
N ASP A 17 -0.07 1.89 -12.76
CA ASP A 17 0.46 2.33 -14.07
C ASP A 17 1.99 2.49 -14.05
N ASP A 18 2.61 2.61 -12.87
CA ASP A 18 4.07 2.68 -12.74
C ASP A 18 4.63 1.26 -12.54
N ALA A 19 5.15 0.69 -13.64
CA ALA A 19 5.71 -0.66 -13.66
C ALA A 19 6.82 -0.87 -12.61
N ARG A 20 7.57 0.18 -12.24
CA ARG A 20 8.62 0.12 -11.22
C ARG A 20 8.03 -0.09 -9.84
N GLN A 21 6.92 0.58 -9.55
CA GLN A 21 6.19 0.37 -8.29
C GLN A 21 5.58 -1.02 -8.25
N VAL A 22 4.98 -1.49 -9.35
CA VAL A 22 4.42 -2.85 -9.43
C VAL A 22 5.52 -3.90 -9.18
N ALA A 23 6.69 -3.75 -9.81
CA ALA A 23 7.82 -4.64 -9.60
C ALA A 23 8.33 -4.61 -8.15
N TRP A 24 8.45 -3.41 -7.57
CA TRP A 24 8.86 -3.24 -6.18
C TRP A 24 7.85 -3.89 -5.22
N VAL A 25 6.54 -3.68 -5.41
CA VAL A 25 5.51 -4.30 -4.57
C VAL A 25 5.59 -5.81 -4.68
N LYS A 26 5.66 -6.39 -5.90
CA LYS A 26 5.80 -7.83 -6.13
C LYS A 26 6.98 -8.45 -5.38
N LYS A 27 8.10 -7.74 -5.30
CA LYS A 27 9.32 -8.22 -4.63
C LYS A 27 9.22 -8.22 -3.10
N HIS A 28 8.50 -7.26 -2.51
CA HIS A 28 8.56 -7.01 -1.06
C HIS A 28 7.28 -7.37 -0.29
N TYR A 29 6.13 -7.53 -0.95
CA TYR A 29 4.88 -7.80 -0.22
C TYR A 29 4.89 -9.15 0.52
N ALA A 30 5.66 -10.12 0.03
CA ALA A 30 5.78 -11.44 0.61
C ALA A 30 6.45 -11.45 2.00
N ASP A 31 7.13 -10.36 2.36
CA ASP A 31 7.73 -10.17 3.69
C ASP A 31 6.66 -9.91 4.78
N PHE A 32 5.39 -9.77 4.40
CA PHE A 32 4.29 -9.41 5.28
C PHE A 32 3.16 -10.46 5.24
N ASN A 33 2.66 -10.87 6.41
CA ASN A 33 1.66 -11.94 6.52
C ASN A 33 0.28 -11.58 5.97
N HIS A 34 -0.20 -10.35 6.21
CA HIS A 34 -1.56 -9.96 5.86
C HIS A 34 -1.60 -8.64 5.09
N VAL A 35 -1.39 -8.72 3.79
CA VAL A 35 -1.32 -7.54 2.92
C VAL A 35 -2.69 -7.13 2.37
N LYS A 36 -2.88 -5.82 2.25
CA LYS A 36 -3.97 -5.18 1.51
C LYS A 36 -3.34 -4.25 0.49
N PHE A 37 -3.55 -4.57 -0.78
CA PHE A 37 -3.08 -3.74 -1.89
C PHE A 37 -4.09 -2.64 -2.17
N ILE A 38 -3.62 -1.39 -2.13
CA ILE A 38 -4.43 -0.19 -2.33
C ILE A 38 -3.83 0.58 -3.49
N LEU A 39 -4.58 0.69 -4.58
CA LEU A 39 -4.14 1.48 -5.72
C LEU A 39 -4.46 2.95 -5.52
N THR A 40 -3.50 3.80 -5.86
CA THR A 40 -3.70 5.25 -6.01
C THR A 40 -3.86 5.66 -7.47
N GLY A 41 -3.66 4.72 -8.41
CA GLY A 41 -3.78 4.90 -9.85
C GLY A 41 -3.64 3.56 -10.58
N GLY A 42 -4.01 3.57 -11.86
CA GLY A 42 -3.94 2.42 -12.77
C GLY A 42 -5.14 1.47 -12.79
N ASP A 43 -5.04 0.47 -13.67
CA ASP A 43 -6.13 -0.46 -13.96
C ASP A 43 -6.34 -1.50 -12.85
N VAL A 44 -7.51 -1.43 -12.19
CA VAL A 44 -7.89 -2.34 -11.10
C VAL A 44 -7.98 -3.80 -11.55
N ARG A 45 -8.46 -4.06 -12.77
CA ARG A 45 -8.64 -5.42 -13.31
C ARG A 45 -7.27 -6.07 -13.50
N VAL A 46 -6.35 -5.36 -14.14
CA VAL A 46 -4.98 -5.83 -14.38
C VAL A 46 -4.24 -6.05 -13.06
N ALA A 47 -4.34 -5.10 -12.12
CA ALA A 47 -3.72 -5.26 -10.80
C ALA A 47 -4.32 -6.43 -10.02
N ALA A 48 -5.63 -6.67 -10.12
CA ALA A 48 -6.29 -7.79 -9.45
C ALA A 48 -5.88 -9.15 -10.02
N GLU A 49 -5.59 -9.23 -11.33
CA GLU A 49 -5.00 -10.44 -11.94
C GLU A 49 -3.59 -10.72 -11.36
N LEU A 50 -2.83 -9.70 -10.97
CA LEU A 50 -1.47 -9.84 -10.44
C LEU A 50 -1.40 -10.10 -8.93
N PHE A 51 -2.26 -9.47 -8.14
CA PHE A 51 -2.16 -9.45 -6.68
C PHE A 51 -3.40 -10.02 -5.98
N GLY A 52 -4.42 -10.43 -6.73
CA GLY A 52 -5.69 -10.92 -6.22
C GLY A 52 -6.57 -9.78 -5.72
N ARG A 53 -6.88 -9.76 -4.42
CA ARG A 53 -7.83 -8.77 -3.87
C ARG A 53 -7.17 -7.38 -3.76
N ILE A 54 -7.65 -6.46 -4.60
CA ILE A 54 -7.22 -5.06 -4.65
C ILE A 54 -8.30 -4.13 -4.10
N TYR A 55 -7.88 -2.99 -3.57
CA TYR A 55 -8.72 -1.86 -3.19
C TYR A 55 -8.24 -0.62 -3.94
N PHE A 56 -9.08 0.40 -4.08
CA PHE A 56 -8.74 1.66 -4.73
C PHE A 56 -8.96 2.83 -3.77
N ASP A 57 -8.00 3.74 -3.70
CA ASP A 57 -8.10 4.96 -2.89
C ASP A 57 -8.89 6.04 -3.63
N VAL A 58 -10.21 5.87 -3.67
CA VAL A 58 -11.12 6.78 -4.37
C VAL A 58 -10.96 8.20 -3.83
N ASN A 59 -10.67 9.13 -4.74
CA ASN A 59 -10.41 10.54 -4.45
C ASN A 59 -9.27 10.80 -3.44
N GLY A 60 -8.36 9.83 -3.24
CA GLY A 60 -7.22 9.99 -2.33
C GLY A 60 -7.60 10.10 -0.85
N LEU A 61 -8.78 9.62 -0.44
CA LEU A 61 -9.31 9.83 0.90
C LEU A 61 -8.45 9.18 1.99
N ILE A 62 -7.99 7.95 1.75
CA ILE A 62 -7.24 7.17 2.73
C ILE A 62 -5.79 7.67 2.79
N SER A 63 -5.14 7.87 1.64
CA SER A 63 -3.79 8.42 1.57
C SER A 63 -3.69 9.80 2.23
N THR A 64 -4.68 10.67 2.02
CA THR A 64 -4.76 11.98 2.67
C THR A 64 -4.83 11.86 4.20
N LYS A 65 -5.71 10.98 4.72
CA LYS A 65 -5.85 10.76 6.18
C LYS A 65 -4.61 10.15 6.83
N LEU A 66 -3.88 9.33 6.07
CA LEU A 66 -2.62 8.72 6.52
C LEU A 66 -1.42 9.63 6.25
N HIS A 67 -1.64 10.84 5.73
CA HIS A 67 -0.59 11.81 5.40
C HIS A 67 0.47 11.29 4.41
N ILE A 68 0.11 10.31 3.57
CA ILE A 68 0.99 9.79 2.51
C ILE A 68 1.24 10.88 1.48
N LYS A 69 2.50 11.16 1.18
CA LYS A 69 2.96 12.14 0.19
C LYS A 69 3.44 11.49 -1.10
N HIS A 70 4.08 10.33 -0.99
CA HIS A 70 4.58 9.59 -2.15
C HIS A 70 4.22 8.11 -2.11
N VAL A 71 4.20 7.50 -3.28
CA VAL A 71 4.00 6.05 -3.46
C VAL A 71 5.18 5.46 -4.25
N PRO A 72 5.57 4.20 -3.98
CA PRO A 72 4.89 3.24 -3.11
C PRO A 72 5.09 3.53 -1.61
N SER A 73 4.09 3.19 -0.82
CA SER A 73 4.07 3.40 0.63
C SER A 73 3.54 2.18 1.37
N ILE A 74 4.17 1.84 2.50
CA ILE A 74 3.73 0.79 3.41
C ILE A 74 3.13 1.44 4.65
N VAL A 75 1.93 1.01 5.04
CA VAL A 75 1.28 1.46 6.28
C VAL A 75 0.86 0.27 7.13
N ASN A 76 1.25 0.29 8.40
CA ASN A 76 0.87 -0.71 9.40
C ASN A 76 0.76 -0.07 10.77
N GLN A 77 0.14 -0.79 11.70
CA GLN A 77 0.21 -0.42 13.11
C GLN A 77 1.61 -0.77 13.66
N ASP A 78 2.18 0.15 14.43
CA ASP A 78 3.39 -0.03 15.22
C ASP A 78 3.12 0.45 16.65
N GLY A 79 3.00 -0.50 17.58
CA GLY A 79 2.51 -0.23 18.93
C GLY A 79 1.13 0.44 18.90
N LEU A 80 1.06 1.68 19.38
CA LEU A 80 -0.18 2.49 19.42
C LEU A 80 -0.28 3.51 18.29
N TYR A 81 0.64 3.48 17.33
CA TYR A 81 0.74 4.45 16.25
C TYR A 81 0.54 3.81 14.87
N TRP A 82 0.20 4.65 13.90
CA TRP A 82 0.38 4.32 12.51
C TRP A 82 1.84 4.56 12.14
N GLN A 83 2.49 3.54 11.57
CA GLN A 83 3.75 3.70 10.88
C GLN A 83 3.45 3.85 9.38
N VAL A 84 3.98 4.91 8.77
CA VAL A 84 3.93 5.15 7.33
C VAL A 84 5.37 5.18 6.82
N ARG A 85 5.69 4.34 5.84
CA ARG A 85 7.01 4.27 5.20
C ARG A 85 6.84 4.50 3.71
N GLU A 86 7.32 5.65 3.23
CA GLU A 86 7.40 5.97 1.81
C GLU A 86 8.72 5.45 1.24
N VAL A 87 8.68 4.89 0.04
CA VAL A 87 9.85 4.26 -0.59
C VAL A 87 10.06 4.87 -1.96
N GLY A 88 11.25 5.44 -2.18
CA GLY A 88 11.66 5.86 -3.52
C GLY A 88 11.93 4.64 -4.39
N VAL A 89 11.27 4.57 -5.54
CA VAL A 89 11.61 3.61 -6.60
C VAL A 89 12.30 4.36 -7.73
N PHE A 90 13.48 3.88 -8.11
CA PHE A 90 14.29 4.45 -9.18
C PHE A 90 14.60 3.34 -10.19
N ASP A 91 14.89 3.74 -11.42
CA ASP A 91 15.47 2.82 -12.39
C ASP A 91 16.89 2.45 -11.92
N GLU A 92 17.24 1.16 -11.97
CA GLU A 92 18.60 0.68 -11.68
C GLU A 92 19.61 1.15 -12.74
#